data_AF-A0A1M5CV61-F1
#
_entry.id   AF-A0A1M5CV61-F1
#
_cell.length_a   1.000
_cell.length_b   1.000
_cell.length_c   1.000
_cell.angle_alpha   90.00
_cell.angle_beta   90.00
_cell.angle_gamma   90.00
#
_symmetry.space_group_name_H-M   'P 1'
#
loop_
_entity.id
_entity.type
_entity.pdbx_description
1 polymer ?
#
loop_
_entity_poly.entity_id
_entity_poly.type
_entity_poly.pdbx_seq_one_letter_code
_entity_poly.pdbx_strand_id
1 'polypeptide(L)'
;MIVLDTNVVSELMQPSPDANVLAWVDARDVSDLVITSVTAAELRAGAALLPRGRRRTRIADLVDSVIGETFAGAVVAFDVNCSPHYADIVSRRRAAGRPISALDAQIAATCRLHGAGLATRNQRDFAKIDVELIDPWVAKPDR
;
A
#
# COMPACT_ATOMS: atom_id res chain seq x y z
N MET A 1 2.62 0.92 -13.41
CA MET A 1 2.75 1.29 -11.99
C MET A 1 1.58 0.81 -11.16
N ILE A 2 1.88 0.07 -10.09
CA ILE A 2 0.97 -0.46 -9.09
C ILE A 2 1.47 -0.05 -7.71
N VAL A 3 0.59 0.55 -6.92
CA VAL A 3 0.84 0.89 -5.52
C VAL A 3 0.58 -0.35 -4.65
N LEU A 4 1.55 -0.75 -3.84
CA LEU A 4 1.37 -1.78 -2.83
C LEU A 4 0.82 -1.16 -1.54
N ASP A 5 -0.31 -1.69 -1.09
CA ASP A 5 -0.89 -1.35 0.21
C ASP A 5 -0.06 -1.95 1.36
N THR A 6 -0.24 -1.42 2.57
CA THR A 6 0.50 -1.80 3.79
C THR A 6 0.37 -3.29 4.10
N ASN A 7 -0.79 -3.90 3.84
CA ASN A 7 -0.98 -5.34 4.06
C ASN A 7 -0.15 -6.20 3.10
N VAL A 8 0.05 -5.77 1.84
CA VAL A 8 0.88 -6.50 0.87
C VAL A 8 2.34 -6.42 1.26
N VAL A 9 2.83 -5.21 1.59
CA VAL A 9 4.23 -5.03 2.02
C VAL A 9 4.51 -5.80 3.33
N SER A 10 3.58 -5.75 4.28
CA SER A 10 3.70 -6.48 5.55
C SER A 10 3.71 -8.00 5.38
N GLU A 11 3.01 -8.53 4.38
CA GLU A 11 3.03 -9.95 4.02
C GLU A 11 4.40 -10.34 3.48
N LEU A 12 4.96 -9.56 2.54
CA LEU A 12 6.29 -9.80 1.96
C LEU A 12 7.42 -9.74 3.00
N MET A 13 7.20 -9.03 4.11
CA MET A 13 8.13 -8.96 5.24
C MET A 13 8.04 -10.15 6.19
N GLN A 14 7.03 -11.04 6.04
CA GLN A 14 6.93 -12.23 6.89
C GLN A 14 8.06 -13.23 6.58
N PRO A 15 8.50 -14.03 7.57
CA PRO A 15 9.49 -15.09 7.32
C PRO A 15 9.03 -16.15 6.31
N SER A 16 7.72 -16.34 6.16
CA SER A 16 7.08 -17.27 5.23
C SER A 16 5.86 -16.58 4.64
N PRO A 17 6.03 -15.74 3.60
CA PRO A 17 4.92 -15.05 2.95
C PRO A 17 4.00 -16.03 2.22
N ASP A 18 2.76 -15.62 1.97
CA ASP A 18 1.84 -16.33 1.09
C ASP A 18 2.45 -16.53 -0.31
N ALA A 19 2.42 -17.77 -0.80
CA ALA A 19 3.06 -18.15 -2.06
C ALA A 19 2.45 -17.45 -3.28
N ASN A 20 1.16 -17.12 -3.26
CA ASN A 20 0.51 -16.42 -4.36
C ASN A 20 0.96 -14.96 -4.40
N VAL A 21 1.07 -14.32 -3.24
CA VAL A 21 1.56 -12.94 -3.12
C VAL A 21 3.00 -12.85 -3.63
N LEU A 22 3.85 -13.78 -3.21
CA LEU A 22 5.23 -13.85 -3.66
C LEU A 22 5.32 -14.05 -5.18
N ALA A 23 4.60 -15.04 -5.73
CA ALA A 23 4.59 -15.30 -7.16
C ALA A 23 4.03 -14.12 -7.98
N TRP A 24 3.05 -13.39 -7.44
CA TRP A 24 2.46 -12.21 -8.09
C TRP A 24 3.45 -11.03 -8.16
N VAL A 25 4.26 -10.85 -7.10
CA VAL A 25 5.34 -9.84 -7.09
C VAL A 25 6.48 -10.25 -8.02
N ASP A 26 6.93 -11.49 -7.95
CA ASP A 26 8.03 -12.02 -8.76
C ASP A 26 7.74 -12.00 -10.26
N ALA A 27 6.46 -12.02 -10.66
CA ALA A 27 6.04 -11.93 -12.04
C ALA A 27 6.02 -10.49 -12.62
N ARG A 28 6.42 -9.48 -11.83
CA ARG A 28 6.38 -8.07 -12.22
C ARG A 28 7.76 -7.44 -12.22
N ASP A 29 7.94 -6.48 -13.12
CA ASP A 29 9.13 -5.64 -13.08
C ASP A 29 9.15 -4.81 -11.80
N VAL A 30 10.29 -4.80 -11.10
CA VAL A 30 10.45 -4.08 -9.82
C VAL A 30 10.14 -2.59 -9.98
N SER A 31 10.43 -2.01 -11.16
CA SER A 31 10.13 -0.60 -11.46
C SER A 31 8.64 -0.28 -11.55
N ASP A 32 7.77 -1.28 -11.67
CA ASP A 32 6.32 -1.09 -11.71
C ASP A 32 5.68 -1.11 -10.32
N LEU A 33 6.38 -1.57 -9.28
CA LEU A 33 5.86 -1.67 -7.93
C LEU A 33 6.38 -0.51 -7.08
N VAL A 34 5.44 0.24 -6.49
CA VAL A 34 5.74 1.39 -5.63
C VAL A 34 4.95 1.31 -4.33
N ILE A 35 5.37 2.06 -3.31
CA ILE A 35 4.55 2.29 -2.10
C ILE A 35 4.23 3.77 -1.98
N THR A 36 3.24 4.12 -1.16
CA THR A 36 3.00 5.53 -0.81
C THR A 36 3.81 5.95 0.42
N SER A 37 4.01 7.26 0.59
CA SER A 37 4.53 7.81 1.85
C SER A 37 3.65 7.47 3.05
N VAL A 38 2.34 7.23 2.83
CA VAL A 38 1.38 6.82 3.86
C VAL A 38 1.66 5.39 4.30
N THR A 39 1.83 4.47 3.35
CA THR A 39 2.23 3.07 3.60
C THR A 39 3.56 3.01 4.38
N ALA A 40 4.55 3.82 3.96
CA ALA A 40 5.81 3.94 4.69
C ALA A 40 5.63 4.44 6.14
N ALA A 41 4.71 5.38 6.36
CA ALA A 41 4.39 5.87 7.70
C ALA A 41 3.69 4.80 8.55
N GLU A 42 2.76 4.03 7.99
CA GLU A 42 2.08 2.93 8.68
C GLU A 42 3.04 1.83 9.12
N LEU A 43 3.97 1.42 8.25
CA LEU A 43 5.01 0.44 8.60
C LEU A 43 5.89 0.92 9.76
N ARG A 44 6.37 2.17 9.69
CA ARG A 44 7.18 2.77 10.76
C ARG A 44 6.40 2.90 12.07
N ALA A 45 5.13 3.31 12.00
CA ALA A 45 4.27 3.39 13.16
C ALA A 45 4.04 2.00 13.80
N GLY A 46 3.77 0.98 12.98
CA GLY A 46 3.62 -0.40 13.42
C GLY A 46 4.85 -0.92 14.15
N ALA A 47 6.05 -0.66 13.62
CA ALA A 47 7.30 -0.99 14.30
C ALA A 47 7.47 -0.23 15.63
N ALA A 48 7.18 1.08 15.64
CA ALA A 48 7.37 1.96 16.79
C ALA A 48 6.41 1.65 17.96
N LEU A 49 5.22 1.14 17.67
CA LEU A 49 4.19 0.78 18.65
C LEU A 49 4.46 -0.56 19.36
N LEU A 50 5.43 -1.37 18.89
CA LEU A 50 5.82 -2.60 19.58
C LEU A 50 6.49 -2.31 20.93
N PRO A 51 6.36 -3.22 21.92
CA PRO A 51 7.13 -3.15 23.16
C PRO A 51 8.63 -3.07 22.88
N ARG A 52 9.34 -2.27 23.70
CA ARG A 52 10.81 -2.16 23.60
C ARG A 52 11.46 -3.55 23.77
N GLY A 53 12.41 -3.86 22.90
CA GLY A 53 13.14 -5.12 22.92
C GLY A 53 13.61 -5.55 21.54
N ARG A 54 14.26 -6.72 21.46
CA ARG A 54 14.89 -7.23 20.23
C ARG A 54 13.93 -7.32 19.04
N ARG A 55 12.67 -7.69 19.29
CA ARG A 55 11.64 -7.79 18.24
C ARG A 55 11.35 -6.43 17.59
N ARG A 56 11.20 -5.38 18.40
CA ARG A 56 10.98 -4.02 17.88
C ARG A 56 12.17 -3.55 17.04
N THR A 57 13.39 -3.70 17.55
CA THR A 57 14.61 -3.32 16.82
C THR A 57 14.67 -4.03 15.48
N ARG A 58 14.52 -5.37 15.47
CA ARG A 58 14.54 -6.16 14.25
C ARG A 58 13.50 -5.72 13.22
N ILE A 59 12.27 -5.44 13.66
CA ILE A 59 11.19 -4.99 12.76
C ILE A 59 11.46 -3.57 12.26
N ALA A 60 11.95 -2.67 13.10
CA ALA A 60 12.32 -1.32 12.68
C ALA A 60 13.44 -1.34 11.62
N ASP A 61 14.49 -2.12 11.85
CA ASP A 61 15.60 -2.28 10.90
C ASP A 61 15.11 -2.85 9.55
N LEU A 62 14.20 -3.84 9.60
CA LEU A 62 13.59 -4.40 8.39
C LEU A 62 12.73 -3.37 7.65
N VAL A 63 11.93 -2.57 8.37
CA VAL A 63 11.13 -1.49 7.76
C VAL A 63 12.03 -0.46 7.09
N ASP A 64 13.13 -0.06 7.74
CA ASP A 64 14.05 0.92 7.19
C ASP A 64 14.81 0.39 5.97
N SER A 65 15.21 -0.89 5.95
CA SER A 65 15.77 -1.54 4.75
C SER A 65 14.73 -1.64 3.62
N VAL A 66 13.50 -2.07 3.90
CA VAL A 66 12.43 -2.13 2.88
C VAL A 66 12.18 -0.76 2.25
N ILE A 67 12.10 0.30 3.05
CA ILE A 67 11.83 1.64 2.52
C ILE A 67 13.06 2.26 1.85
N GLY A 68 14.23 2.11 2.46
CA GLY A 68 15.47 2.79 2.06
C GLY A 68 16.26 2.06 0.98
N GLU A 69 16.05 0.76 0.80
CA GLU A 69 16.78 -0.07 -0.16
C GLU A 69 15.81 -0.64 -1.21
N THR A 70 14.79 -1.41 -0.80
CA THR A 70 13.86 -2.06 -1.74
C THR A 70 13.00 -1.05 -2.50
N PHE A 71 12.45 -0.05 -1.81
CA PHE A 71 11.63 1.01 -2.41
C PHE A 71 12.40 2.34 -2.54
N ALA A 72 13.73 2.29 -2.61
CA ALA A 72 14.55 3.47 -2.82
C ALA A 72 14.14 4.18 -4.13
N GLY A 73 13.61 5.40 -4.02
CA GLY A 73 13.10 6.16 -5.17
C GLY A 73 11.72 5.70 -5.71
N ALA A 74 11.11 4.68 -5.09
CA ALA A 74 9.79 4.12 -5.42
C ALA A 74 8.75 4.40 -4.33
N VAL A 75 8.95 5.47 -3.53
CA VAL A 75 7.98 5.97 -2.56
C VAL A 75 7.28 7.20 -3.14
N VAL A 76 5.99 7.07 -3.45
CA VAL A 76 5.17 8.15 -4.00
C VAL A 76 4.57 8.98 -2.87
N ALA A 77 4.79 10.29 -2.88
CA ALA A 77 4.29 11.19 -1.86
C ALA A 77 2.78 11.43 -1.97
N PHE A 78 2.08 11.49 -0.84
CA PHE A 78 0.80 12.19 -0.77
C PHE A 78 1.07 13.70 -0.64
N ASP A 79 0.89 14.43 -1.72
CA ASP A 79 1.15 15.88 -1.81
C ASP A 79 -0.14 16.69 -2.03
N VAL A 80 0.01 18.01 -2.24
CA VAL A 80 -1.14 18.89 -2.48
C VAL A 80 -1.94 18.52 -3.74
N ASN A 81 -1.32 17.89 -4.74
CA ASN A 81 -1.98 17.48 -5.97
C ASN A 81 -2.91 16.28 -5.74
N CYS A 82 -2.69 15.51 -4.68
CA CYS A 82 -3.60 14.46 -4.25
C CYS A 82 -4.90 15.02 -3.64
N SER A 83 -4.92 16.29 -3.20
CA SER A 83 -6.02 16.85 -2.42
C SER A 83 -7.39 16.88 -3.13
N PRO A 84 -7.50 17.18 -4.45
CA PRO A 84 -8.80 17.13 -5.12
C PRO A 84 -9.34 15.70 -5.21
N HIS A 85 -8.47 14.72 -5.50
CA HIS A 85 -8.82 13.30 -5.52
C HIS A 85 -9.28 12.80 -4.15
N TYR A 86 -8.59 13.21 -3.08
CA TYR A 86 -8.94 12.89 -1.70
C TYR A 86 -10.33 13.42 -1.34
N ALA A 87 -10.57 14.71 -1.58
CA ALA A 87 -11.85 15.36 -1.22
C ALA A 87 -13.02 14.71 -1.96
N ASP A 88 -12.83 14.40 -3.24
CA ASP A 88 -13.78 13.71 -4.10
C ASP A 88 -14.07 12.27 -3.63
N ILE A 89 -13.04 11.48 -3.30
CA ILE A 89 -13.22 10.13 -2.73
C ILE A 89 -14.01 10.19 -1.42
N VAL A 90 -13.58 11.01 -0.46
CA VAL A 90 -14.19 11.06 0.87
C VAL A 90 -15.64 11.52 0.80
N SER A 91 -15.94 12.56 0.01
CA SER A 91 -17.31 13.07 -0.13
C SER A 91 -18.23 12.04 -0.78
N ARG A 92 -17.81 11.40 -1.89
CA ARG A 92 -18.60 10.36 -2.57
C ARG A 92 -18.84 9.14 -1.68
N ARG A 93 -17.80 8.66 -1.00
CA ARG A 93 -17.89 7.51 -0.08
C ARG A 93 -18.83 7.79 1.09
N ARG A 94 -18.77 8.99 1.66
CA ARG A 94 -19.68 9.43 2.72
C ARG A 94 -21.13 9.50 2.23
N ALA A 95 -21.37 10.13 1.06
CA ALA A 95 -22.70 10.21 0.47
C ALA A 95 -23.30 8.83 0.16
N ALA A 96 -22.46 7.86 -0.19
CA ALA A 96 -22.86 6.47 -0.43
C ALA A 96 -23.06 5.63 0.84
N GLY A 97 -22.97 6.21 2.04
CA GLY A 97 -23.13 5.49 3.32
C GLY A 97 -22.00 4.50 3.63
N ARG A 98 -20.85 4.65 2.96
CA ARG A 98 -19.68 3.77 3.09
C ARG A 98 -18.43 4.62 3.33
N PRO A 99 -18.27 5.26 4.50
CA PRO A 99 -17.08 6.07 4.75
C PRO A 99 -15.79 5.26 4.55
N ILE A 100 -14.71 5.96 4.22
CA ILE A 100 -13.36 5.42 4.04
C ILE A 100 -12.45 6.06 5.10
N SER A 101 -11.42 5.33 5.57
CA SER A 101 -10.47 5.91 6.51
C SER A 101 -9.65 7.03 5.86
N ALA A 102 -9.09 7.93 6.67
CA ALA A 102 -8.27 9.01 6.14
C ALA A 102 -6.99 8.50 5.46
N LEU A 103 -6.36 7.43 5.99
CA LEU A 103 -5.15 6.84 5.42
C LEU A 103 -5.45 6.14 4.09
N ASP A 104 -6.51 5.31 4.05
CA ASP A 104 -6.94 4.66 2.80
C ASP A 104 -7.32 5.69 1.73
N ALA A 105 -8.00 6.77 2.12
CA ALA A 105 -8.34 7.85 1.20
C ALA A 105 -7.10 8.57 0.66
N GLN A 106 -6.04 8.73 1.45
CA GLN A 106 -4.76 9.28 0.97
C GLN A 106 -4.10 8.32 -0.03
N ILE A 107 -4.00 7.03 0.29
CA ILE A 107 -3.46 6.01 -0.62
C ILE A 107 -4.23 5.98 -1.94
N ALA A 108 -5.56 5.93 -1.87
CA ALA A 108 -6.42 5.95 -3.05
C ALA A 108 -6.30 7.24 -3.87
N ALA A 109 -6.19 8.40 -3.21
CA ALA A 109 -5.98 9.67 -3.88
C ALA A 109 -4.65 9.70 -4.64
N THR A 110 -3.57 9.19 -4.04
CA THR A 110 -2.28 9.01 -4.70
C THR A 110 -2.42 8.08 -5.91
N CYS A 111 -3.12 6.94 -5.78
CA CYS A 111 -3.37 6.03 -6.90
C CYS A 111 -4.08 6.74 -8.06
N ARG A 112 -5.16 7.49 -7.77
CA ARG A 112 -5.91 8.24 -8.79
C ARG A 112 -5.10 9.32 -9.48
N LEU A 113 -4.28 10.06 -8.73
CA LEU A 113 -3.42 11.10 -9.30
C LEU A 113 -2.47 10.53 -10.35
N HIS A 114 -1.90 9.36 -10.07
CA HIS A 114 -0.91 8.73 -10.93
C HIS A 114 -1.47 7.71 -11.93
N GLY A 115 -2.80 7.51 -11.95
CA GLY A 115 -3.43 6.45 -12.76
C GLY A 115 -2.92 5.05 -12.41
N ALA A 116 -2.51 4.82 -11.17
CA ALA A 116 -1.95 3.56 -10.71
C ALA A 116 -3.03 2.61 -10.18
N GLY A 117 -2.80 1.31 -10.36
CA GLY A 117 -3.57 0.27 -9.65
C GLY A 117 -3.14 0.19 -8.18
N LEU A 118 -4.01 -0.38 -7.34
CA LEU A 118 -3.76 -0.64 -5.92
C LEU A 118 -3.78 -2.14 -5.66
N ALA A 119 -2.64 -2.69 -5.27
CA ALA A 119 -2.54 -4.05 -4.75
C ALA A 119 -2.90 -4.06 -3.26
N THR A 120 -4.02 -4.69 -2.91
CA THR A 120 -4.52 -4.78 -1.53
C THR A 120 -5.38 -6.02 -1.33
N ARG A 121 -5.27 -6.63 -0.15
CA ARG A 121 -6.21 -7.66 0.32
C ARG A 121 -7.60 -7.07 0.65
N ASN A 122 -7.67 -5.77 0.94
CA ASN A 122 -8.84 -5.10 1.49
C ASN A 122 -9.70 -4.43 0.40
N GLN A 123 -9.92 -5.10 -0.75
CA GLN A 123 -10.59 -4.50 -1.91
C GLN A 123 -11.95 -3.85 -1.60
N ARG A 124 -12.68 -4.37 -0.59
CA ARG A 124 -13.99 -3.84 -0.19
C ARG A 124 -13.92 -2.42 0.34
N ASP A 125 -12.82 -2.06 1.00
CA ASP A 125 -12.61 -0.74 1.58
C ASP A 125 -12.41 0.29 0.46
N PHE A 126 -11.75 -0.14 -0.60
CA PHE A 126 -11.45 0.66 -1.79
C PHE A 126 -12.47 0.52 -2.93
N ALA A 127 -13.55 -0.25 -2.76
CA ALA A 127 -14.51 -0.46 -3.85
C ALA A 127 -15.18 0.87 -4.30
N LYS A 128 -15.37 1.02 -5.62
CA LYS A 128 -16.05 2.16 -6.27
C LYS A 128 -15.36 3.52 -6.08
N ILE A 129 -14.02 3.56 -6.09
CA ILE A 129 -13.24 4.81 -6.01
C ILE A 129 -12.45 5.13 -7.29
N ASP A 130 -12.77 4.48 -8.41
CA ASP A 130 -12.12 4.68 -9.71
C ASP A 130 -10.60 4.39 -9.68
N VAL A 131 -10.22 3.34 -8.95
CA VAL A 131 -8.86 2.79 -8.88
C VAL A 131 -8.96 1.30 -9.21
N GLU A 132 -8.06 0.81 -10.06
CA GLU A 132 -7.95 -0.62 -10.34
C GLU A 132 -7.49 -1.35 -9.07
N LEU A 133 -8.25 -2.35 -8.62
CA LEU A 133 -7.94 -3.11 -7.41
C LEU A 133 -7.42 -4.49 -7.76
N ILE A 134 -6.27 -4.84 -7.22
CA ILE A 134 -5.61 -6.12 -7.43
C ILE A 134 -5.48 -6.78 -6.06
N ASP A 135 -5.91 -8.04 -5.94
CA ASP A 135 -5.71 -8.84 -4.73
C ASP A 135 -4.64 -9.90 -5.04
N PRO A 136 -3.38 -9.70 -4.61
CA PRO A 136 -2.28 -10.62 -4.90
C PRO A 136 -2.47 -12.04 -4.33
N TRP A 137 -3.39 -12.24 -3.37
CA TRP A 137 -3.66 -13.57 -2.83
C TRP A 137 -4.45 -14.46 -3.80
N VAL A 138 -5.17 -13.86 -4.75
CA VAL A 138 -6.04 -14.58 -5.70
C VAL A 138 -5.81 -14.21 -7.17
N ALA A 139 -5.09 -13.11 -7.43
CA ALA A 139 -4.73 -12.71 -8.78
C ALA A 139 -3.77 -13.72 -9.40
N LYS A 140 -4.03 -14.07 -10.66
CA LYS A 140 -3.09 -14.88 -11.45
C LYS A 140 -2.00 -13.96 -11.98
N PRO A 141 -0.75 -14.45 -12.13
CA PRO A 141 0.26 -13.74 -12.89
C PRO A 141 -0.28 -13.45 -14.30
N ASP A 142 -0.11 -12.22 -14.78
CA ASP A 142 -0.38 -11.92 -16.18
C ASP A 142 0.60 -12.76 -17.01
N ARG A 143 0.06 -13.56 -17.94
CA ARG A 143 0.84 -14.46 -18.79
C ARG A 143 1.50 -13.71 -19.94
#